data_AF-A0AAU9W9L5-F1
#
_entry.id   AF-A0AAU9W9L5-F1
#
_cell.length_a   1.000
_cell.length_b   1.000
_cell.length_c   1.000
_cell.angle_alpha   90.00
_cell.angle_beta   90.00
_cell.angle_gamma   90.00
#
_symmetry.space_group_name_H-M   'P 1'
#
loop_
_entity.id
_entity.type
_entity.pdbx_description
1 polymer ?
#
loop_
_entity_poly.entity_id
_entity_poly.type
_entity_poly.pdbx_seq_one_letter_code
_entity_poly.pdbx_strand_id
1 'polypeptide(L)'
;MGATDLMVGMLVQPLFVVSEIKHLNGFAPFCALDTVVSVTSYGFCLASVGHLVLISVERYVFIKLPLRYEEIATENRMIVGVLTVWVVSASFSMTMIMMASTNELAENQPLLTIFELLTAFIVFVYIAVIVYTCVVVLLESQRQKRRMQTHQLSAEETQQLRKNNKAAYTFTIIVIGLLFSYMLTLVLNIYAAISNDWVEPHLLYVISSWSFTSVLLGSLLNPLIYCWRIATLRRAFLDFMQIGT
;
A
#
# COMPACT_ATOMS: atom_id res chain seq x y z
N MET A 1 2.17 -5.04 -6.88
CA MET A 1 1.13 -3.99 -6.76
C MET A 1 -0.13 -4.34 -7.54
N GLY A 2 -0.16 -4.31 -8.88
CA GLY A 2 -1.40 -4.65 -9.61
C GLY A 2 -1.99 -6.03 -9.26
N ALA A 3 -1.15 -7.06 -9.09
CA ALA A 3 -1.60 -8.38 -8.63
C ALA A 3 -2.13 -8.38 -7.19
N THR A 4 -1.50 -7.63 -6.27
CA THR A 4 -1.97 -7.53 -4.88
C THR A 4 -3.31 -6.81 -4.82
N ASP A 5 -3.46 -5.70 -5.56
CA ASP A 5 -4.71 -4.94 -5.61
C ASP A 5 -5.86 -5.76 -6.22
N LEU A 6 -5.58 -6.57 -7.24
CA LEU A 6 -6.55 -7.48 -7.84
C LEU A 6 -7.02 -8.55 -6.84
N MET A 7 -6.09 -9.19 -6.13
CA MET A 7 -6.44 -10.19 -5.12
C MET A 7 -7.23 -9.58 -3.95
N VAL A 8 -6.91 -8.35 -3.57
CA VAL A 8 -7.69 -7.60 -2.58
C VAL A 8 -9.11 -7.36 -3.07
N GLY A 9 -9.29 -6.88 -4.30
CA GLY A 9 -10.61 -6.61 -4.87
C GLY A 9 -11.45 -7.86 -5.13
N MET A 10 -10.84 -8.96 -5.58
CA MET A 10 -11.56 -10.19 -5.96
C MET A 10 -11.82 -11.14 -4.80
N LEU A 11 -10.95 -11.18 -3.78
CA LEU A 11 -11.04 -12.16 -2.69
C LEU A 11 -11.30 -11.48 -1.35
N VAL A 12 -10.49 -10.49 -0.99
CA VAL A 12 -10.55 -9.89 0.35
C VAL A 12 -11.82 -9.08 0.56
N GLN A 13 -12.17 -8.20 -0.38
CA GLN A 13 -13.35 -7.34 -0.28
C GLN A 13 -14.66 -8.15 -0.19
N PRO A 14 -14.92 -9.16 -1.04
CA PRO A 14 -16.13 -9.98 -0.92
C PRO A 14 -16.20 -10.77 0.38
N LEU A 15 -15.07 -11.36 0.83
CA LEU A 15 -15.04 -12.11 2.10
C LEU A 15 -15.32 -11.19 3.30
N PHE A 16 -14.76 -9.98 3.29
CA PHE A 16 -15.03 -8.98 4.33
C PHE A 16 -16.51 -8.59 4.38
N VAL A 17 -17.13 -8.33 3.22
CA VAL A 17 -18.57 -8.02 3.14
C VAL A 17 -19.42 -9.17 3.68
N VAL A 18 -19.06 -10.42 3.39
CA VAL A 18 -19.77 -11.60 3.92
C VAL A 18 -19.65 -11.69 5.44
N SER A 19 -18.48 -11.40 6.03
CA SER A 19 -18.32 -11.32 7.50
C SER A 19 -19.23 -10.25 8.10
N GLU A 20 -19.21 -9.04 7.54
CA GLU A 20 -20.02 -7.92 8.05
C GLU A 20 -21.53 -8.21 7.98
N ILE A 21 -22.02 -8.77 6.86
CA ILE A 21 -23.43 -9.17 6.74
C ILE A 21 -23.80 -10.22 7.78
N LYS A 22 -22.93 -11.17 8.08
CA LYS A 22 -23.18 -12.19 9.11
C LYS A 22 -23.24 -11.58 10.50
N HIS A 23 -22.32 -10.68 10.84
CA HIS A 23 -22.32 -9.97 12.12
C HIS A 23 -23.58 -9.11 12.29
N LEU A 24 -24.00 -8.38 11.24
CA LEU A 24 -25.23 -7.58 11.25
C LEU A 24 -26.50 -8.42 11.48
N ASN A 25 -26.50 -9.68 11.04
CA ASN A 25 -27.61 -10.61 11.26
C ASN A 25 -27.56 -11.34 12.61
N GLY A 26 -26.62 -10.98 13.50
CA GLY A 26 -26.52 -11.55 14.85
C GLY A 26 -25.96 -12.97 14.89
N PHE A 27 -25.33 -13.45 13.82
CA PHE A 27 -24.58 -14.70 13.86
C PHE A 27 -23.30 -14.49 14.67
N ALA A 28 -22.99 -15.41 15.58
CA ALA A 28 -21.74 -15.40 16.34
C ALA A 28 -20.53 -15.35 15.38
N PRO A 29 -19.41 -14.73 15.81
CA PRO A 29 -18.22 -14.62 14.97
C PRO A 29 -17.78 -16.00 14.49
N PHE A 30 -17.64 -16.13 13.17
CA PHE A 30 -17.14 -17.37 12.58
C PHE A 30 -15.63 -17.30 12.66
N CYS A 31 -15.06 -17.82 13.76
CA CYS A 31 -13.62 -17.74 14.06
C CYS A 31 -12.72 -18.04 12.84
N ALA A 32 -13.07 -19.05 12.03
CA ALA A 32 -12.33 -19.37 10.80
C ALA A 32 -12.48 -18.32 9.68
N LEU A 33 -13.70 -17.81 9.42
CA LEU A 33 -13.93 -16.80 8.38
C LEU A 33 -13.29 -15.47 8.75
N ASP A 34 -13.47 -15.02 10.00
CA ASP A 34 -12.89 -13.78 10.49
C ASP A 34 -11.37 -13.86 10.50
N THR A 35 -10.80 -15.01 10.88
CA THR A 35 -9.34 -15.26 10.78
C THR A 35 -8.86 -15.17 9.32
N VAL A 36 -9.55 -15.81 8.38
CA VAL A 36 -9.18 -15.75 6.96
C VAL A 36 -9.25 -14.32 6.42
N VAL A 37 -10.33 -13.58 6.75
CA VAL A 37 -10.47 -12.18 6.39
C VAL A 37 -9.32 -11.38 6.97
N SER A 38 -9.04 -11.44 8.27
CA SER A 38 -7.94 -10.69 8.89
C SER A 38 -6.58 -11.05 8.27
N VAL A 39 -6.22 -12.33 8.20
CA VAL A 39 -4.93 -12.81 7.69
C VAL A 39 -4.66 -12.35 6.26
N THR A 40 -5.63 -12.57 5.37
CA THR A 40 -5.47 -12.21 3.95
C THR A 40 -5.34 -10.71 3.81
N SER A 41 -6.13 -9.96 4.57
CA SER A 41 -6.16 -8.51 4.49
C SER A 41 -4.89 -7.84 4.96
N TYR A 42 -4.39 -8.20 6.16
CA TYR A 42 -3.14 -7.65 6.66
C TYR A 42 -1.95 -8.06 5.78
N GLY A 43 -1.93 -9.31 5.30
CA GLY A 43 -0.90 -9.80 4.38
C GLY A 43 -0.84 -9.01 3.07
N PHE A 44 -1.99 -8.82 2.40
CA PHE A 44 -2.05 -8.06 1.16
C PHE A 44 -1.82 -6.56 1.36
N CYS A 45 -2.25 -5.99 2.49
CA CYS A 45 -1.95 -4.61 2.86
C CYS A 45 -0.42 -4.41 3.00
N LEU A 46 0.24 -5.28 3.77
CA LEU A 46 1.70 -5.26 3.94
C LEU A 46 2.42 -5.41 2.59
N ALA A 47 1.90 -6.28 1.72
CA ALA A 47 2.43 -6.45 0.38
C ALA A 47 2.26 -5.17 -0.45
N SER A 48 1.08 -4.55 -0.43
CA SER A 48 0.79 -3.33 -1.20
C SER A 48 1.69 -2.17 -0.76
N VAL A 49 1.83 -1.94 0.54
CA VAL A 49 2.73 -0.91 1.08
C VAL A 49 4.20 -1.23 0.78
N GLY A 50 4.62 -2.50 0.89
CA GLY A 50 5.98 -2.92 0.51
C GLY A 50 6.29 -2.65 -0.96
N HIS A 51 5.34 -2.89 -1.86
CA HIS A 51 5.50 -2.53 -3.28
C HIS A 51 5.56 -1.01 -3.47
N LEU A 52 4.79 -0.22 -2.72
CA LEU A 52 4.87 1.24 -2.76
C LEU A 52 6.26 1.74 -2.34
N VAL A 53 6.90 1.12 -1.34
CA VAL A 53 8.30 1.41 -0.97
C VAL A 53 9.21 1.16 -2.15
N LEU A 54 9.15 -0.02 -2.77
CA LEU A 54 10.00 -0.37 -3.92
C LEU A 54 9.88 0.65 -5.06
N ILE A 55 8.64 1.00 -5.44
CA ILE A 55 8.41 1.97 -6.52
C ILE A 55 8.86 3.37 -6.11
N SER A 56 8.67 3.78 -4.85
CA SER A 56 9.11 5.10 -4.37
C SER A 56 10.63 5.23 -4.36
N VAL A 57 11.34 4.17 -3.93
CA VAL A 57 12.81 4.09 -3.99
C VAL A 57 13.29 4.07 -5.44
N GLU A 58 12.66 3.31 -6.32
CA GLU A 58 12.98 3.29 -7.76
C GLU A 58 12.90 4.70 -8.36
N ARG A 59 11.82 5.43 -8.07
CA ARG A 59 11.62 6.81 -8.53
C ARG A 59 12.63 7.77 -7.92
N TYR A 60 12.98 7.58 -6.66
CA TYR A 60 14.04 8.34 -6.01
C TYR A 60 15.37 8.16 -6.73
N VAL A 61 15.79 6.92 -7.00
CA VAL A 61 17.05 6.63 -7.68
C VAL A 61 17.03 7.22 -9.10
N PHE A 62 15.93 7.06 -9.83
CA PHE A 62 15.77 7.61 -11.17
C PHE A 62 15.98 9.13 -11.22
N ILE A 63 15.38 9.87 -10.28
CA ILE A 63 15.45 11.33 -10.25
C ILE A 63 16.77 11.84 -9.66
N LYS A 64 17.27 11.19 -8.59
CA LYS A 64 18.42 11.69 -7.82
C LYS A 64 19.76 11.22 -8.37
N LEU A 65 19.78 10.03 -8.96
CA LEU A 65 20.98 9.34 -9.44
C LEU A 65 20.84 8.91 -10.91
N PRO A 66 20.50 9.83 -11.84
CA PRO A 66 20.18 9.45 -13.22
C PRO A 66 21.33 8.72 -13.94
N LEU A 67 22.59 9.11 -13.67
CA LEU A 67 23.77 8.49 -14.28
C LEU A 67 24.04 7.07 -13.80
N ARG A 68 23.50 6.69 -12.64
CA ARG A 68 23.68 5.36 -12.04
C ARG A 68 22.38 4.56 -12.02
N TYR A 69 21.31 5.08 -12.62
CA TYR A 69 20.01 4.43 -12.59
C TYR A 69 20.09 3.03 -13.21
N GLU A 70 20.75 2.89 -14.37
CA GLU A 70 20.89 1.58 -15.04
C GLU A 70 21.75 0.59 -14.23
N GLU A 71 22.71 1.06 -13.44
CA GLU A 71 23.53 0.21 -12.56
C GLU A 71 22.76 -0.23 -11.30
N ILE A 72 21.86 0.61 -10.80
CA ILE A 72 21.16 0.40 -9.53
C ILE A 72 19.85 -0.34 -9.76
N ALA A 73 19.04 0.13 -10.70
CA ALA A 73 17.69 -0.33 -11.01
C ALA A 73 17.68 -1.41 -12.11
N THR A 74 18.50 -2.45 -11.91
CA THR A 74 18.54 -3.62 -12.82
C THR A 74 17.30 -4.49 -12.62
N GLU A 75 16.84 -5.15 -13.68
CA GLU A 75 15.70 -6.08 -13.66
C GLU A 75 15.81 -7.14 -12.55
N ASN A 76 16.96 -7.82 -12.44
CA ASN A 76 17.17 -8.84 -11.40
C ASN A 76 16.98 -8.30 -9.98
N ARG A 77 17.48 -7.09 -9.68
CA ARG A 77 17.31 -6.47 -8.35
C ARG A 77 15.86 -6.09 -8.09
N MET A 78 15.12 -5.66 -9.11
CA MET A 78 13.69 -5.39 -8.98
C MET A 78 12.90 -6.68 -8.70
N ILE A 79 13.21 -7.76 -9.42
CA ILE A 79 12.59 -9.07 -9.21
C ILE A 79 12.86 -9.56 -7.78
N VAL A 80 14.12 -9.51 -7.33
CA VAL A 80 14.48 -9.89 -5.95
C VAL A 80 13.72 -9.03 -4.93
N GLY A 81 13.60 -7.72 -5.17
CA GLY A 81 12.81 -6.83 -4.30
C GLY A 81 11.34 -7.25 -4.22
N VAL A 82 10.70 -7.51 -5.37
CA VAL A 82 9.30 -7.95 -5.43
C VAL A 82 9.11 -9.28 -4.70
N LEU A 83 9.99 -10.26 -4.94
CA LEU A 83 9.96 -11.55 -4.26
C LEU A 83 10.12 -11.40 -2.75
N THR A 84 11.02 -10.51 -2.31
CA THR A 84 11.22 -10.23 -0.89
C THR A 84 9.94 -9.70 -0.24
N VAL A 85 9.23 -8.76 -0.90
CA VAL A 85 7.95 -8.25 -0.40
C VAL A 85 6.93 -9.37 -0.26
N TRP A 86 6.81 -10.25 -1.26
CA TRP A 86 5.91 -11.40 -1.18
C TRP A 86 6.25 -12.35 -0.05
N VAL A 87 7.53 -12.70 0.12
CA VAL A 87 7.99 -13.59 1.19
C VAL A 87 7.72 -13.00 2.56
N VAL A 88 7.99 -11.70 2.77
CA VAL A 88 7.70 -11.01 4.04
C VAL A 88 6.21 -11.03 4.34
N SER A 89 5.36 -10.69 3.36
CA SER A 89 3.90 -10.70 3.51
C SER A 89 3.34 -12.10 3.76
N ALA A 90 3.85 -13.12 3.06
CA ALA A 90 3.41 -14.49 3.26
C ALA A 90 3.83 -15.03 4.64
N SER A 91 5.06 -14.73 5.08
CA SER A 91 5.56 -15.11 6.40
C SER A 91 4.74 -14.48 7.52
N PHE A 92 4.36 -13.21 7.34
CA PHE A 92 3.45 -12.49 8.24
C PHE A 92 2.09 -13.18 8.34
N SER A 93 1.44 -13.44 7.21
CA SER A 93 0.15 -14.13 7.17
C SER A 93 0.23 -15.54 7.76
N MET A 94 1.31 -16.28 7.51
CA MET A 94 1.51 -17.62 8.04
C MET A 94 1.64 -17.61 9.56
N THR A 95 2.36 -16.64 10.13
CA THR A 95 2.50 -16.46 11.58
C THR A 95 1.14 -16.21 12.23
N MET A 96 0.32 -15.32 11.66
CA MET A 96 -1.04 -15.06 12.12
C MET A 96 -1.93 -16.31 12.09
N ILE A 97 -1.86 -17.11 11.02
CA ILE A 97 -2.60 -18.38 10.93
C ILE A 97 -2.17 -19.35 12.04
N MET A 98 -0.86 -19.49 12.25
CA MET A 98 -0.33 -20.40 13.27
C MET A 98 -0.81 -20.00 14.67
N MET A 99 -0.70 -18.71 15.03
CA MET A 99 -1.18 -18.18 16.33
C MET A 99 -2.68 -18.37 16.53
N ALA A 100 -3.49 -18.24 15.46
CA ALA A 100 -4.92 -18.51 15.51
C ALA A 100 -5.22 -20.01 15.67
N SER A 101 -4.44 -20.89 15.03
CA SER A 101 -4.65 -22.35 15.07
C SER A 101 -4.26 -23.02 16.39
N THR A 102 -3.30 -22.45 17.12
CA THR A 102 -2.80 -23.01 18.39
C THR A 102 -3.52 -22.45 19.63
N ASN A 103 -4.58 -21.64 19.46
CA ASN A 103 -5.20 -20.83 20.50
C ASN A 103 -4.22 -19.90 21.24
N GLU A 104 -3.00 -19.70 20.74
CA GLU A 104 -2.03 -18.77 21.33
C GLU A 104 -2.53 -17.33 21.33
N LEU A 105 -3.42 -16.97 20.40
CA LEU A 105 -4.12 -15.68 20.40
C LEU A 105 -4.92 -15.45 21.70
N ALA A 106 -5.47 -16.50 22.29
CA ALA A 106 -6.26 -16.45 23.52
C ALA A 106 -5.40 -16.67 24.78
N GLU A 107 -4.36 -17.51 24.69
CA GLU A 107 -3.56 -17.93 25.85
C GLU A 107 -2.30 -17.07 26.08
N ASN A 108 -1.71 -16.47 25.04
CA ASN A 108 -0.41 -15.79 25.09
C ASN A 108 -0.50 -14.31 24.66
N GLN A 109 -1.25 -13.52 25.43
CA GLN A 109 -1.37 -12.06 25.27
C GLN A 109 -0.05 -11.29 25.01
N PRO A 110 1.07 -11.53 25.73
CA PRO A 110 2.30 -10.77 25.48
C PRO A 110 2.92 -11.04 24.09
N LEU A 111 2.78 -12.25 23.55
CA LEU A 111 3.30 -12.62 22.23
C LEU A 111 2.52 -11.90 21.12
N LEU A 112 1.19 -11.81 21.28
CA LEU A 112 0.30 -11.05 20.40
C LEU A 112 0.66 -9.57 20.39
N THR A 113 0.83 -8.95 21.57
CA THR A 113 1.21 -7.54 21.69
C THR A 113 2.56 -7.26 21.00
N ILE A 114 3.56 -8.13 21.19
CA ILE A 114 4.87 -7.97 20.54
C ILE A 114 4.71 -8.03 19.02
N PHE A 115 3.94 -8.98 18.50
CA PHE A 115 3.69 -9.12 17.07
C PHE A 115 3.01 -7.89 16.47
N GLU A 116 1.97 -7.36 17.13
CA GLU A 116 1.28 -6.13 16.72
C GLU A 116 2.21 -4.91 16.72
N LEU A 117 3.04 -4.74 17.77
CA LEU A 117 4.01 -3.65 17.85
C LEU A 117 5.07 -3.74 16.75
N LEU A 118 5.60 -4.93 16.47
CA LEU A 118 6.54 -5.15 15.38
C LEU A 118 5.91 -4.81 14.03
N THR A 119 4.65 -5.20 13.82
CA THR A 119 3.89 -4.89 12.61
C THR A 119 3.74 -3.40 12.43
N ALA A 120 3.30 -2.69 13.48
CA ALA A 120 3.14 -1.25 13.47
C ALA A 120 4.47 -0.54 13.18
N PHE A 121 5.57 -1.03 13.77
CA PHE A 121 6.91 -0.50 13.53
C PHE A 121 7.35 -0.68 12.07
N ILE A 122 7.16 -1.86 11.47
CA ILE A 122 7.49 -2.13 10.06
C ILE A 122 6.69 -1.20 9.14
N VAL A 123 5.37 -1.07 9.36
CA VAL A 123 4.51 -0.19 8.58
C VAL A 123 4.95 1.26 8.73
N PHE A 124 5.28 1.71 9.94
CA PHE A 124 5.80 3.05 10.19
C PHE A 124 7.09 3.32 9.40
N VAL A 125 8.04 2.38 9.42
CA VAL A 125 9.29 2.49 8.66
C VAL A 125 9.02 2.57 7.16
N TYR A 126 8.12 1.74 6.62
CA TYR A 126 7.72 1.81 5.22
C TYR A 126 7.16 3.18 4.85
N ILE A 127 6.25 3.71 5.65
CA ILE A 127 5.66 5.02 5.38
C ILE A 127 6.73 6.12 5.48
N ALA A 128 7.62 6.07 6.47
CA ALA A 128 8.71 7.03 6.60
C ALA A 128 9.63 7.04 5.37
N VAL A 129 10.00 5.86 4.85
CA VAL A 129 10.81 5.73 3.63
C VAL A 129 10.07 6.30 2.42
N ILE A 130 8.79 6.01 2.27
CA ILE A 130 7.96 6.55 1.19
C ILE A 130 7.92 8.07 1.26
N VAL A 131 7.57 8.65 2.42
CA VAL A 131 7.49 10.11 2.60
C VAL A 131 8.84 10.76 2.31
N TYR A 132 9.93 10.22 2.84
CA TYR A 132 11.27 10.74 2.61
C TYR A 132 11.63 10.76 1.12
N THR A 133 11.46 9.64 0.43
CA THR A 133 11.77 9.52 -1.00
C THR A 133 10.90 10.44 -1.85
N CYS A 134 9.61 10.52 -1.55
CA CYS A 134 8.65 11.43 -2.17
C CYS A 134 9.07 12.91 -2.01
N VAL A 135 9.39 13.35 -0.80
CA VAL A 135 9.83 14.73 -0.55
C VAL A 135 11.08 15.06 -1.36
N VAL A 136 12.07 14.18 -1.40
CA VAL A 136 13.29 14.41 -2.18
C VAL A 136 12.98 14.50 -3.68
N VAL A 137 12.15 13.60 -4.21
CA VAL A 137 11.73 13.62 -5.62
C VAL A 137 11.03 14.94 -5.98
N LEU A 138 10.12 15.43 -5.13
CA LEU A 138 9.45 16.71 -5.34
C LEU A 138 10.43 17.88 -5.35
N LEU A 139 11.34 17.93 -4.38
CA LEU A 139 12.34 19.00 -4.28
C LEU A 139 13.29 19.01 -5.49
N GLU A 140 13.78 17.85 -5.91
CA GLU A 140 14.65 17.74 -7.08
C GLU A 140 13.91 18.08 -8.38
N SER A 141 12.66 17.63 -8.55
CA SER A 141 11.84 18.01 -9.69
C SER A 141 11.67 19.54 -9.78
N GLN A 142 11.51 20.23 -8.66
CA GLN A 142 11.42 21.70 -8.64
C GLN A 142 12.77 22.36 -8.95
N ARG A 143 13.87 21.82 -8.43
CA ARG A 143 15.23 22.31 -8.74
C ARG A 143 15.57 22.16 -10.21
N GLN A 144 15.26 21.01 -10.80
CA GLN A 144 15.45 20.75 -12.22
C GLN A 144 14.63 21.74 -13.07
N LYS A 145 13.37 22.00 -12.69
CA LYS A 145 12.54 23.02 -13.37
C LYS A 145 13.17 24.42 -13.33
N ARG A 146 13.80 24.82 -12.21
CA ARG A 146 14.53 26.09 -12.10
C ARG A 146 15.78 26.11 -12.99
N ARG A 147 16.57 25.03 -12.99
CA ARG A 147 17.77 24.92 -13.84
C ARG A 147 17.44 25.03 -15.33
N MET A 148 16.30 24.51 -15.77
CA MET A 148 15.81 24.64 -17.15
C MET A 148 15.48 26.08 -17.55
N GLN A 149 15.19 26.96 -16.58
CA GLN A 149 14.93 28.38 -16.85
C GLN A 149 16.24 29.20 -16.92
N THR A 150 17.32 28.70 -16.31
CA THR A 150 18.60 29.40 -16.19
C THR A 150 19.65 28.92 -17.19
N HIS A 151 19.64 27.63 -17.56
CA HIS A 151 20.57 27.04 -18.52
C HIS A 151 19.91 26.85 -19.90
N GLN A 152 20.64 27.14 -20.98
CA GLN A 152 20.25 26.81 -22.35
C GLN A 152 20.43 25.31 -22.59
N LEU A 153 19.42 24.51 -22.25
CA LEU A 153 19.31 23.10 -22.64
C LEU A 153 18.72 23.00 -24.05
N SER A 154 19.01 21.91 -24.76
CA SER A 154 18.34 21.63 -26.03
C SER A 154 16.82 21.51 -25.82
N ALA A 155 16.03 21.85 -26.85
CA ALA A 155 14.57 21.73 -26.81
C ALA A 155 14.13 20.29 -26.51
N GLU A 156 14.86 19.30 -27.04
CA GLU A 156 14.58 17.87 -26.88
C GLU A 156 14.87 17.39 -25.45
N GLU A 157 16.04 17.74 -24.90
CA GLU A 157 16.41 17.45 -23.50
C GLU A 157 15.43 18.09 -22.50
N THR A 158 15.04 19.33 -22.78
CA THR A 158 14.07 20.08 -21.97
C THR A 158 12.71 19.39 -21.96
N GLN A 159 12.23 18.93 -23.12
CA GLN A 159 10.96 18.22 -23.23
C GLN A 159 10.99 16.87 -22.50
N GLN A 160 12.06 16.11 -22.66
CA GLN A 160 12.21 14.81 -22.01
C GLN A 160 12.27 14.94 -20.48
N LEU A 161 13.06 15.89 -19.96
CA LEU A 161 13.14 16.17 -18.54
C LEU A 161 11.79 16.62 -17.96
N ARG A 162 11.05 17.46 -18.68
CA ARG A 162 9.70 17.90 -18.28
C ARG A 162 8.72 16.74 -18.20
N LYS A 163 8.78 15.81 -19.14
CA LYS A 163 7.95 14.59 -19.17
C LYS A 163 8.26 13.70 -17.97
N ASN A 164 9.54 13.44 -17.72
CA ASN A 164 10.02 12.61 -16.60
C ASN A 164 9.62 13.22 -15.24
N ASN A 165 9.84 14.52 -15.04
CA ASN A 165 9.45 15.22 -13.81
C ASN A 165 7.94 15.24 -13.59
N LYS A 166 7.15 15.45 -14.65
CA LYS A 166 5.69 15.40 -14.53
C LYS A 166 5.20 14.01 -14.10
N ALA A 167 5.79 12.96 -14.65
CA ALA A 167 5.46 11.58 -14.28
C ALA A 167 5.80 11.32 -12.80
N ALA A 168 7.02 11.65 -12.36
CA ALA A 168 7.48 11.45 -10.99
C ALA A 168 6.68 12.28 -9.96
N TYR A 169 6.39 13.55 -10.28
CA TYR A 169 5.58 14.44 -9.44
C TYR A 169 4.16 13.90 -9.24
N THR A 170 3.54 13.45 -10.33
CA THR A 170 2.18 12.89 -10.24
C THR A 170 2.19 11.63 -9.39
N PHE A 171 3.11 10.70 -9.67
CA PHE A 171 3.26 9.46 -8.90
C PHE A 171 3.45 9.76 -7.41
N THR A 172 4.26 10.77 -7.08
CA THR A 172 4.46 11.18 -5.69
C THR A 172 3.17 11.68 -5.02
N ILE A 173 2.38 12.53 -5.69
CA ILE A 173 1.09 13.00 -5.14
C ILE A 173 0.14 11.83 -4.88
N ILE A 174 0.08 10.87 -5.81
CA ILE A 174 -0.73 9.67 -5.69
C ILE A 174 -0.34 8.89 -4.44
N VAL A 175 0.96 8.63 -4.27
CA VAL A 175 1.47 7.87 -3.14
C VAL A 175 1.18 8.59 -1.83
N ILE A 176 1.30 9.92 -1.77
CA ILE A 176 0.90 10.72 -0.61
C ILE A 176 -0.60 10.61 -0.33
N GLY A 177 -1.45 10.63 -1.37
CA GLY A 177 -2.90 10.45 -1.22
C GLY A 177 -3.26 9.06 -0.68
N LEU A 178 -2.57 8.02 -1.14
CA LEU A 178 -2.72 6.66 -0.62
C LEU A 178 -2.26 6.58 0.83
N LEU A 179 -1.13 7.21 1.18
CA LEU A 179 -0.63 7.27 2.55
C LEU A 179 -1.64 7.91 3.53
N PHE A 180 -2.47 8.84 3.07
CA PHE A 180 -3.53 9.40 3.92
C PHE A 180 -4.54 8.34 4.37
N SER A 181 -4.90 7.39 3.50
CA SER A 181 -5.79 6.28 3.85
C SER A 181 -5.16 5.32 4.88
N TYR A 182 -3.85 5.04 4.73
CA TYR A 182 -3.11 4.22 5.69
C TYR A 182 -2.90 4.93 7.04
N MET A 183 -2.66 6.24 7.02
CA MET A 183 -2.50 7.06 8.23
C MET A 183 -3.80 7.15 9.03
N LEU A 184 -4.95 7.29 8.35
CA LEU A 184 -6.26 7.25 9.01
C LEU A 184 -6.45 5.95 9.77
N THR A 185 -6.13 4.81 9.14
CA THR A 185 -6.19 3.49 9.78
C THR A 185 -5.28 3.40 11.00
N LEU A 186 -4.04 3.87 10.89
CA LEU A 186 -3.07 3.82 11.99
C LEU A 186 -3.54 4.65 13.19
N VAL A 187 -4.08 5.85 12.96
CA VAL A 187 -4.64 6.71 14.01
C VAL A 187 -5.84 6.05 14.70
N LEU A 188 -6.75 5.45 13.93
CA LEU A 188 -7.94 4.81 14.48
C LEU A 188 -7.60 3.55 15.30
N ASN A 189 -6.61 2.75 14.88
CA ASN A 189 -6.14 1.60 15.66
C ASN A 189 -5.43 2.01 16.95
N ILE A 190 -4.60 3.07 16.91
CA ILE A 190 -3.96 3.61 18.13
C ILE A 190 -5.02 4.14 19.10
N TYR A 191 -6.02 4.87 18.59
CA TYR A 191 -7.14 5.34 19.40
C TYR A 191 -7.87 4.17 20.07
N ALA A 192 -8.17 3.10 19.32
CA ALA A 192 -8.79 1.90 19.86
C ALA A 192 -7.93 1.26 20.98
N ALA A 193 -6.62 1.13 20.77
CA ALA A 193 -5.70 0.53 21.74
C ALA A 193 -5.54 1.33 23.04
N ILE A 194 -5.60 2.67 22.98
CA ILE A 194 -5.44 3.54 24.17
C ILE A 194 -6.77 3.73 24.91
N SER A 195 -7.89 3.38 24.29
CA SER A 195 -9.23 3.65 24.82
C SER A 195 -9.59 2.92 26.12
N ASN A 196 -8.76 1.98 26.61
CA ASN A 196 -8.81 1.34 27.95
C ASN A 196 -10.24 1.00 28.45
N ASP A 197 -11.08 0.44 27.58
CA ASP A 197 -12.48 0.04 27.86
C ASP A 197 -13.48 1.17 28.16
N TRP A 198 -13.12 2.44 27.97
CA TRP A 198 -14.05 3.58 28.11
C TRP A 198 -14.97 3.74 26.89
N VAL A 199 -14.69 3.02 25.81
CA VAL A 199 -15.43 3.03 24.55
C VAL A 199 -16.25 1.75 24.45
N GLU A 200 -17.53 1.88 24.10
CA GLU A 200 -18.42 0.73 23.94
C GLU A 200 -17.86 -0.27 22.90
N PRO A 201 -17.92 -1.59 23.15
CA PRO A 201 -17.40 -2.61 22.24
C PRO A 201 -17.96 -2.51 20.81
N HIS A 202 -19.23 -2.12 20.67
CA HIS A 202 -19.86 -1.87 19.38
C HIS A 202 -19.18 -0.71 18.63
N LEU A 203 -18.83 0.38 19.33
CA LEU A 203 -18.15 1.52 18.71
C LEU A 203 -16.72 1.18 18.30
N LEU A 204 -16.00 0.36 19.09
CA LEU A 204 -14.67 -0.17 18.72
C LEU A 204 -14.74 -1.04 17.46
N TYR A 205 -15.75 -1.91 17.36
CA TYR A 205 -15.98 -2.72 16.16
C TYR A 205 -16.24 -1.84 14.93
N VAL A 206 -17.12 -0.84 15.05
CA VAL A 206 -17.42 0.11 13.97
C VAL A 206 -16.15 0.86 13.53
N ILE A 207 -15.36 1.36 14.48
CA ILE A 207 -14.08 2.03 14.19
C ILE A 207 -13.13 1.09 13.44
N SER A 208 -13.01 -0.17 13.88
CA SER A 208 -12.17 -1.18 13.23
C SER A 208 -12.64 -1.47 11.80
N SER A 209 -13.95 -1.68 11.59
CA SER A 209 -14.57 -1.95 10.28
C SER A 209 -14.37 -0.80 9.29
N TRP A 210 -14.54 0.45 9.73
CA TRP A 210 -14.29 1.63 8.90
C TRP A 210 -12.81 1.88 8.62
N SER A 211 -11.94 1.63 9.61
CA SER A 211 -10.48 1.65 9.41
C SER A 211 -10.10 0.66 8.32
N PHE A 212 -10.64 -0.54 8.40
CA PHE A 212 -10.41 -1.62 7.46
C PHE A 212 -10.89 -1.27 6.03
N THR A 213 -12.09 -0.70 5.93
CA THR A 213 -12.65 -0.20 4.67
C THR A 213 -11.76 0.89 4.03
N SER A 214 -11.17 1.78 4.85
CA SER A 214 -10.29 2.84 4.34
C SER A 214 -9.01 2.31 3.67
N VAL A 215 -8.43 1.23 4.20
CA VAL A 215 -7.28 0.52 3.59
C VAL A 215 -7.66 -0.12 2.26
N LEU A 216 -8.82 -0.77 2.22
CA LEU A 216 -9.32 -1.46 1.02
C LEU A 216 -9.58 -0.47 -0.13
N LEU A 217 -10.07 0.73 0.18
CA LEU A 217 -10.23 1.82 -0.80
C LEU A 217 -8.89 2.25 -1.38
N GLY A 218 -7.81 2.28 -0.59
CA GLY A 218 -6.46 2.54 -1.08
C GLY A 218 -6.01 1.58 -2.17
N SER A 219 -6.36 0.29 -2.06
CA SER A 219 -6.03 -0.72 -3.08
C SER A 219 -6.86 -0.57 -4.36
N LEU A 220 -8.11 -0.10 -4.28
CA LEU A 220 -8.96 0.18 -5.45
C LEU A 220 -8.41 1.35 -6.28
N LEU A 221 -7.89 2.37 -5.59
CA LEU A 221 -7.38 3.58 -6.22
C LEU A 221 -6.11 3.32 -7.04
N ASN A 222 -5.31 2.31 -6.66
CA ASN A 222 -4.05 1.94 -7.32
C ASN A 222 -4.23 1.69 -8.84
N PRO A 223 -5.02 0.71 -9.32
CA PRO A 223 -5.28 0.51 -10.75
C PRO A 223 -5.92 1.70 -11.47
N LEU A 224 -6.89 2.38 -10.85
CA LEU A 224 -7.59 3.53 -11.45
C LEU A 224 -6.62 4.66 -11.78
N ILE A 225 -5.67 4.89 -10.87
CA ILE A 225 -4.61 5.86 -11.04
C ILE A 225 -3.66 5.46 -12.19
N TYR A 226 -3.26 4.18 -12.26
CA TYR A 226 -2.43 3.68 -13.36
C TYR A 226 -3.13 3.81 -14.71
N CYS A 227 -4.41 3.44 -14.80
CA CYS A 227 -5.23 3.59 -16.00
C CYS A 227 -5.44 5.05 -16.40
N TRP A 228 -5.54 5.98 -15.45
CA TRP A 228 -5.70 7.39 -15.78
C TRP A 228 -4.41 8.04 -16.31
N ARG A 229 -3.24 7.62 -15.83
CA ARG A 229 -1.97 8.34 -16.07
C ARG A 229 -1.01 7.63 -17.03
N ILE A 230 -1.02 6.30 -17.11
CA ILE A 230 -0.20 5.57 -18.09
C ILE A 230 -1.01 5.44 -19.37
N ALA A 231 -0.69 6.28 -20.36
CA ALA A 231 -1.42 6.32 -21.63
C ALA A 231 -1.45 4.97 -22.37
N THR A 232 -0.48 4.09 -22.13
CA THR A 232 -0.45 2.72 -22.67
C THR A 232 -1.45 1.80 -21.97
N LEU A 233 -1.51 1.80 -20.63
CA LEU A 233 -2.49 1.03 -19.87
C LEU A 233 -3.91 1.57 -20.08
N ARG A 234 -4.07 2.89 -20.18
CA ARG A 234 -5.33 3.52 -20.55
C ARG A 234 -5.84 3.03 -21.90
N ARG A 235 -4.96 2.95 -22.89
CA ARG A 235 -5.29 2.46 -24.24
C ARG A 235 -5.64 0.98 -24.19
N ALA A 236 -4.79 0.15 -23.57
CA ALA A 236 -5.08 -1.28 -23.41
C ALA A 236 -6.41 -1.54 -22.69
N PHE A 237 -6.76 -0.74 -21.68
CA PHE A 237 -8.05 -0.83 -20.97
C PHE A 237 -9.23 -0.42 -21.86
N LEU A 238 -9.10 0.67 -22.62
CA LEU A 238 -10.13 1.12 -23.56
C LEU A 238 -10.30 0.11 -24.72
N ASP A 239 -9.21 -0.44 -25.24
CA ASP A 239 -9.22 -1.47 -26.28
C ASP A 239 -9.92 -2.74 -25.77
N PHE A 240 -9.62 -3.17 -24.53
CA PHE A 240 -10.31 -4.29 -23.89
C PHE A 240 -11.81 -4.04 -23.73
N MET A 241 -12.22 -2.83 -23.33
CA MET A 241 -13.64 -2.47 -23.20
C MET A 241 -14.36 -2.38 -24.57
N GLN A 242 -13.64 -2.09 -25.65
CA GLN A 242 -14.18 -2.06 -27.01
C GLN A 242 -14.28 -3.45 -27.65
N ILE A 243 -13.50 -4.43 -27.19
CA ILE A 243 -13.58 -5.84 -27.65
C ILE A 243 -14.82 -6.56 -27.06
N GLY A 244 -15.46 -5.99 -26.03
CA GLY A 244 -16.66 -6.54 -25.39
C GLY A 244 -18.01 -6.03 -25.96
N THR A 245 -18.01 -5.21 -27.01
CA THR A 245 -19.21 -4.70 -27.72
C THR A 245 -19.20 -5.11 -29.17
#